data_AF-A0A8J2I3U7-F1
#
_entry.id   AF-A0A8J2I3U7-F1
#
_cell.length_a   1.000
_cell.length_b   1.000
_cell.length_c   1.000
_cell.angle_alpha   90.00
_cell.angle_beta   90.00
_cell.angle_gamma   90.00
#
_symmetry.space_group_name_H-M   'P 1'
#
loop_
_entity.id
_entity.type
_entity.pdbx_description
1 polymer ?
#
loop_
_entity_poly.entity_id
_entity_poly.type
_entity_poly.pdbx_seq_one_letter_code
_entity_poly.pdbx_strand_id
1 'polypeptide(L)'
;MPGFTSFLLSQGRFSAAVQEPTPPHSDESETEASKKCRLHQERRRARQLSRIYGTVMTRKDIEHTLGMLKQLKSDIAAQIESFHDMGVASEKKRKEAISEFYTRGQLILGDGVKVIGQFEDAQGAVQIVSEGFMELSRAMVGCEQANGKVDVMDVEGIVTIYQRQIDKPLSDVIKEVGKTLGRKEGWSDPK
;
A
#
# COMPACT_ATOMS: atom_id res chain seq x y z
N MET A 1 -34.26 50.43 28.48
CA MET A 1 -34.63 51.74 27.86
C MET A 1 -33.36 52.58 27.69
N PRO A 2 -33.31 53.48 26.70
CA PRO A 2 -32.38 53.42 25.57
C PRO A 2 -31.22 54.42 25.63
N GLY A 3 -30.29 54.31 24.68
CA GLY A 3 -29.27 55.33 24.40
C GLY A 3 -28.67 55.16 23.00
N PHE A 4 -29.45 55.47 21.96
CA PHE A 4 -28.98 55.69 20.59
C PHE A 4 -28.57 57.16 20.44
N THR A 5 -27.49 57.43 19.69
CA THR A 5 -27.25 58.55 18.72
C THR A 5 -25.72 58.70 18.54
N SER A 6 -25.05 58.28 17.46
CA SER A 6 -25.05 58.65 16.03
C SER A 6 -24.37 59.98 15.67
N PHE A 7 -23.57 59.93 14.58
CA PHE A 7 -23.05 61.00 13.69
C PHE A 7 -21.69 61.64 14.08
N LEU A 8 -20.69 61.90 13.20
CA LEU A 8 -20.66 62.05 11.75
C LEU A 8 -19.24 61.84 11.16
N LEU A 9 -19.23 61.50 9.87
CA LEU A 9 -18.12 61.44 8.92
C LEU A 9 -17.32 62.75 8.80
N SER A 10 -16.03 62.63 8.49
CA SER A 10 -15.32 63.57 7.63
C SER A 10 -14.16 62.87 6.90
N GLN A 11 -14.19 62.99 5.57
CA GLN A 11 -13.24 62.44 4.61
C GLN A 11 -11.84 63.04 4.74
N GLY A 12 -10.84 62.26 4.30
CA GLY A 12 -9.53 62.77 3.89
C GLY A 12 -8.70 61.65 3.26
N ARG A 13 -8.80 61.47 1.94
CA ARG A 13 -7.85 60.69 1.16
C ARG A 13 -6.64 61.57 0.85
N PHE A 14 -5.44 61.12 1.23
CA PHE A 14 -4.21 61.42 0.50
C PHE A 14 -3.47 60.10 0.27
N SER A 15 -3.28 59.77 -1.00
CA SER A 15 -2.38 58.71 -1.44
C SER A 15 -0.94 59.16 -1.22
N ALA A 16 -0.20 58.43 -0.39
CA ALA A 16 1.25 58.41 -0.42
C ALA A 16 1.67 56.96 -0.61
N ALA A 17 2.28 56.66 -1.75
CA ALA A 17 2.93 55.39 -2.00
C ALA A 17 4.06 55.19 -0.99
N VAL A 18 3.92 54.19 -0.11
CA VAL A 18 5.01 53.64 0.68
C VAL A 18 4.89 52.13 0.58
N GLN A 19 5.78 51.58 -0.25
CA GLN A 19 6.28 50.21 -0.34
C GLN A 19 5.49 49.12 0.39
N GLU A 20 5.03 48.14 -0.39
CA GLU A 20 4.80 46.78 0.12
C GLU A 20 6.00 46.38 0.99
N PRO A 21 5.80 45.93 2.24
CA PRO A 21 6.85 45.21 2.92
C PRO A 21 7.03 43.91 2.13
N THR A 22 8.08 43.89 1.31
CA THR A 22 8.82 42.69 0.93
C THR A 22 8.69 41.68 2.08
N PRO A 23 8.29 40.42 1.84
CA PRO A 23 8.29 39.43 2.90
C PRO A 23 9.68 39.48 3.52
N PRO A 24 9.82 39.57 4.85
CA PRO A 24 11.15 39.54 5.43
C PRO A 24 11.76 38.23 4.95
N HIS A 25 12.79 38.34 4.11
CA HIS A 25 13.80 37.30 3.98
C HIS A 25 14.43 37.19 5.36
N SER A 26 13.73 36.50 6.28
CA SER A 26 14.39 35.95 7.42
C SER A 26 15.21 34.79 6.85
N ASP A 27 16.53 35.01 6.80
CA ASP A 27 17.45 33.93 7.16
C ASP A 27 17.07 33.51 8.59
N GLU A 28 15.94 32.82 8.73
CA GLU A 28 15.54 32.14 9.95
C GLU A 28 16.48 30.97 10.09
N SER A 29 17.67 31.29 10.58
CA SER A 29 18.61 30.36 11.14
C SER A 29 17.84 29.62 12.22
N GLU A 30 17.33 28.44 11.86
CA GLU A 30 16.63 27.53 12.76
C GLU A 30 17.39 27.51 14.10
N THR A 31 16.73 27.99 15.15
CA THR A 31 17.34 28.01 16.48
C THR A 31 17.69 26.59 16.88
N GLU A 32 18.78 26.38 17.63
CA GLU A 32 19.15 25.03 18.09
C GLU A 32 17.99 24.33 18.83
N ALA A 33 17.14 25.09 19.52
CA ALA A 33 15.95 24.58 20.18
C ALA A 33 14.90 24.08 19.17
N SER A 34 14.66 24.83 18.09
CA SER A 34 13.80 24.41 16.99
C SER A 34 14.36 23.17 16.28
N LYS A 35 15.68 23.13 15.98
CA LYS A 35 16.35 21.95 15.42
C LYS A 35 16.23 20.74 16.34
N LYS A 36 16.50 20.88 17.63
CA LYS A 36 16.38 19.80 18.62
C LYS A 36 14.93 19.32 18.74
N CYS A 37 13.95 20.21 18.72
CA CYS A 37 12.54 19.85 18.78
C CYS A 37 12.10 19.11 17.52
N ARG A 38 12.48 19.60 16.32
CA ARG A 38 12.23 18.93 15.03
C ARG A 38 12.87 17.56 14.97
N LEU A 39 14.14 17.47 15.33
CA LEU A 39 14.92 16.21 15.34
C LEU A 39 14.39 15.24 16.41
N HIS A 40 13.90 15.74 17.55
CA HIS A 40 13.21 14.93 18.54
C HIS A 40 11.84 14.44 18.05
N GLN A 41 11.10 15.27 17.33
CA GLN A 41 9.82 14.90 16.73
C GLN A 41 10.01 13.90 15.56
N GLU A 42 11.05 14.07 14.76
CA GLU A 42 11.51 13.10 13.74
C GLU A 42 11.93 11.78 14.39
N ARG A 43 12.70 11.82 15.49
CA ARG A 43 13.06 10.64 16.29
C ARG A 43 11.84 9.98 16.94
N ARG A 44 10.84 10.75 17.38
CA ARG A 44 9.58 10.22 17.92
C ARG A 44 8.76 9.52 16.84
N ARG A 45 8.70 10.07 15.62
CA ARG A 45 8.09 9.39 14.45
C ARG A 45 8.87 8.11 14.08
N ALA A 46 10.20 8.15 14.12
CA ALA A 46 11.06 7.01 13.84
C ALA A 46 10.97 5.87 14.87
N ARG A 47 10.46 6.14 16.08
CA ARG A 47 10.36 5.16 17.18
C ARG A 47 9.06 4.37 17.21
N GLN A 48 8.09 4.63 16.33
CA GLN A 48 6.83 3.88 16.28
C GLN A 48 7.04 2.54 15.55
N LEU A 49 7.73 1.61 16.19
CA LEU A 49 8.06 0.30 15.65
C LEU A 49 7.21 -0.77 16.34
N SER A 50 6.68 -1.73 15.58
CA SER A 50 6.12 -2.97 16.14
C SER A 50 6.82 -4.17 15.52
N ARG A 51 6.80 -5.30 16.23
CA ARG A 51 7.29 -6.58 15.70
C ARG A 51 6.11 -7.41 15.21
N ILE A 52 6.15 -7.81 13.94
CA ILE A 52 5.18 -8.72 13.34
C ILE A 52 5.92 -9.78 12.54
N TYR A 53 5.58 -11.06 12.74
CA TYR A 53 6.28 -12.19 12.13
C TYR A 53 7.81 -12.16 12.26
N GLY A 54 8.33 -11.67 13.38
CA GLY A 54 9.78 -11.55 13.58
C GLY A 54 10.41 -10.28 13.01
N THR A 55 9.75 -9.58 12.09
CA THR A 55 10.21 -8.35 11.43
C THR A 55 9.84 -7.10 12.23
N VAL A 56 10.77 -6.14 12.29
CA VAL A 56 10.55 -4.83 12.95
C VAL A 56 10.19 -3.80 11.88
N MET A 57 9.00 -3.22 11.96
CA MET A 57 8.51 -2.27 10.96
C MET A 57 7.97 -1.01 11.63
N THR A 58 8.10 0.15 10.98
CA THR A 58 7.44 1.37 11.46
C THR A 58 5.93 1.28 11.25
N ARG A 59 5.17 2.08 11.99
CA ARG A 59 3.72 2.19 11.80
C ARG A 59 3.35 2.56 10.37
N LYS A 60 4.09 3.50 9.79
CA LYS A 60 3.90 3.93 8.40
C LYS A 60 4.18 2.77 7.42
N ASP A 61 5.22 1.98 7.68
CA ASP A 61 5.53 0.81 6.84
C ASP A 61 4.42 -0.22 6.96
N ILE A 62 3.93 -0.53 8.16
CA ILE A 62 2.83 -1.48 8.38
C ILE A 62 1.52 -1.00 7.71
N GLU A 63 1.19 0.29 7.79
CA GLU A 63 0.05 0.88 7.08
C GLU A 63 0.18 0.73 5.56
N HIS A 64 1.37 1.01 5.03
CA HIS A 64 1.69 0.88 3.62
C HIS A 64 1.63 -0.59 3.16
N THR A 65 2.27 -1.50 3.88
CA THR A 65 2.23 -2.95 3.63
C THR A 65 0.82 -3.50 3.68
N LEU A 66 0.00 -3.06 4.64
CA LEU A 66 -1.42 -3.45 4.69
C LEU A 66 -2.18 -2.99 3.43
N GLY A 67 -1.90 -1.78 2.95
CA GLY A 67 -2.46 -1.27 1.69
C GLY A 67 -2.10 -2.16 0.51
N MET A 68 -0.81 -2.50 0.37
CA MET A 68 -0.35 -3.37 -0.71
C MET A 68 -0.90 -4.80 -0.62
N LEU A 69 -0.98 -5.39 0.57
CA LEU A 69 -1.56 -6.72 0.76
C LEU A 69 -3.04 -6.76 0.37
N LYS A 70 -3.80 -5.72 0.69
CA LYS A 70 -5.21 -5.60 0.27
C LYS A 70 -5.35 -5.43 -1.23
N GLN A 71 -4.48 -4.64 -1.85
CA GLN A 71 -4.44 -4.48 -3.30
C GLN A 71 -4.14 -5.82 -3.98
N LEU A 72 -3.09 -6.52 -3.54
CA LEU A 72 -2.70 -7.84 -4.02
C LEU A 72 -3.86 -8.84 -3.91
N LYS A 73 -4.61 -8.82 -2.80
CA LYS A 73 -5.80 -9.66 -2.64
C LYS A 73 -6.88 -9.32 -3.66
N SER A 74 -7.13 -8.03 -3.90
CA SER A 74 -8.09 -7.57 -4.91
C SER A 74 -7.68 -8.02 -6.32
N ASP A 75 -6.38 -7.92 -6.64
CA ASP A 75 -5.85 -8.31 -7.95
C ASP A 75 -5.99 -9.82 -8.16
N ILE A 76 -5.71 -10.64 -7.14
CA ILE A 76 -5.94 -12.09 -7.18
C ILE A 76 -7.43 -12.41 -7.38
N ALA A 77 -8.34 -11.72 -6.69
CA ALA A 77 -9.77 -11.93 -6.86
C ALA A 77 -10.22 -11.61 -8.29
N ALA A 78 -9.81 -10.45 -8.83
CA ALA A 78 -10.10 -10.06 -10.21
C ALA A 78 -9.50 -11.05 -11.23
N GLN A 79 -8.33 -11.61 -10.93
CA GLN A 79 -7.71 -12.63 -11.75
C GLN A 79 -8.54 -13.91 -11.78
N ILE A 80 -9.02 -14.40 -10.63
CA ILE A 80 -9.91 -15.57 -10.55
C ILE A 80 -11.22 -15.30 -11.32
N GLU A 81 -11.81 -14.11 -11.18
CA GLU A 81 -13.00 -13.72 -11.93
C GLU A 81 -12.78 -13.76 -13.45
N SER A 82 -11.62 -13.27 -13.93
CA SER A 82 -11.30 -13.29 -15.36
C SER A 82 -11.21 -14.70 -15.97
N PHE A 83 -10.89 -15.72 -15.15
CA PHE A 83 -10.95 -17.12 -15.59
C PHE A 83 -12.40 -17.60 -15.79
N HIS A 84 -13.32 -17.19 -14.92
CA HIS A 84 -14.73 -17.52 -15.10
C HIS A 84 -15.29 -16.92 -16.39
N ASP A 85 -14.94 -15.67 -16.70
CA ASP A 85 -15.33 -15.00 -17.95
C ASP A 85 -14.75 -15.71 -19.19
N MET A 86 -13.53 -16.21 -19.08
CA MET A 86 -12.86 -16.97 -20.14
C MET A 86 -13.58 -18.28 -20.50
N GLY A 87 -14.18 -18.94 -19.50
CA GLY A 87 -14.97 -20.17 -19.70
C GLY A 87 -16.20 -19.96 -20.59
N VAL A 88 -16.73 -18.74 -20.66
CA VAL A 88 -17.93 -18.37 -21.43
C VAL A 88 -17.57 -17.72 -22.79
N ALA A 89 -16.30 -17.36 -22.99
CA ALA A 89 -15.85 -16.66 -24.20
C ALA A 89 -15.74 -17.55 -25.44
N SER A 90 -15.92 -16.92 -26.62
CA SER A 90 -15.66 -17.54 -27.92
C SER A 90 -14.18 -17.88 -28.09
N GLU A 91 -13.85 -18.84 -28.97
CA GLU A 91 -12.47 -19.34 -29.10
C GLU A 91 -11.43 -18.25 -29.41
N LYS A 92 -11.77 -17.26 -30.25
CA LYS A 92 -10.88 -16.12 -30.54
C LYS A 92 -10.66 -15.25 -29.30
N LYS A 93 -11.73 -14.86 -28.62
CA LYS A 93 -11.66 -14.05 -27.40
C LYS A 93 -10.96 -14.79 -26.25
N ARG A 94 -11.08 -16.11 -26.21
CA ARG A 94 -10.42 -16.96 -25.24
C ARG A 94 -8.89 -16.88 -25.35
N LYS A 95 -8.34 -16.90 -26.57
CA LYS A 95 -6.88 -16.76 -26.78
C LYS A 95 -6.35 -15.41 -26.30
N GLU A 96 -7.08 -14.33 -26.59
CA GLU A 96 -6.77 -12.99 -26.09
C GLU A 96 -6.84 -12.95 -24.55
N ALA A 97 -7.92 -13.46 -23.96
CA ALA A 97 -8.11 -13.53 -22.52
C ALA A 97 -7.02 -14.35 -21.80
N ILE A 98 -6.55 -15.46 -22.39
CA ILE A 98 -5.43 -16.24 -21.83
C ILE A 98 -4.15 -15.41 -21.78
N SER A 99 -3.83 -14.67 -22.84
CA SER A 99 -2.64 -13.83 -22.88
C SER A 99 -2.69 -12.67 -21.87
N GLU A 100 -3.87 -12.05 -21.72
CA GLU A 100 -4.10 -11.00 -20.72
C GLU A 100 -4.04 -11.57 -19.30
N PHE A 101 -4.64 -12.74 -19.07
CA PHE A 101 -4.57 -13.46 -17.81
C PHE A 101 -3.11 -13.68 -17.43
N TYR A 102 -2.32 -14.27 -18.32
CA TYR A 102 -0.93 -14.59 -18.03
C TYR A 102 -0.09 -13.34 -17.71
N THR A 103 -0.26 -12.26 -18.49
CA THR A 103 0.42 -10.97 -18.25
C THR A 103 0.08 -10.40 -16.87
N ARG A 104 -1.20 -10.42 -16.48
CA ARG A 104 -1.63 -9.98 -15.15
C ARG A 104 -1.09 -10.90 -14.05
N GLY A 105 -1.04 -12.21 -14.29
CA GLY A 105 -0.47 -13.18 -13.36
C GLY A 105 1.00 -12.91 -13.05
N GLN A 106 1.78 -12.50 -14.04
CA GLN A 106 3.18 -12.08 -13.84
C GLN A 106 3.29 -10.81 -12.98
N LEU A 107 2.40 -9.83 -13.17
CA LEU A 107 2.36 -8.62 -12.33
C LEU A 107 2.02 -8.98 -10.87
N ILE A 108 0.98 -9.80 -10.66
CA ILE A 108 0.57 -10.29 -9.34
C ILE A 108 1.70 -11.05 -8.66
N LEU A 109 2.44 -11.90 -9.39
CA LEU A 109 3.61 -12.60 -8.86
C LEU A 109 4.71 -11.61 -8.43
N GLY A 110 5.03 -10.63 -9.28
CA GLY A 110 6.04 -9.62 -8.99
C GLY A 110 5.70 -8.80 -7.74
N ASP A 111 4.46 -8.31 -7.66
CA ASP A 111 3.96 -7.57 -6.51
C ASP A 111 3.87 -8.46 -5.26
N GLY A 112 3.42 -9.70 -5.41
CA GLY A 112 3.34 -10.69 -4.34
C GLY A 112 4.69 -10.96 -3.69
N VAL A 113 5.71 -11.30 -4.50
CA VAL A 113 7.09 -11.53 -4.01
C VAL A 113 7.64 -10.29 -3.33
N LYS A 114 7.42 -9.10 -3.90
CA LYS A 114 7.90 -7.84 -3.33
C LYS A 114 7.26 -7.52 -1.98
N VAL A 115 5.95 -7.69 -1.85
CA VAL A 115 5.20 -7.36 -0.63
C VAL A 115 5.46 -8.39 0.46
N ILE A 116 5.49 -9.67 0.12
CA ILE A 116 5.74 -10.76 1.08
C ILE A 116 7.20 -10.77 1.52
N GLY A 117 8.13 -10.42 0.65
CA GLY A 117 9.54 -10.25 0.99
C GLY A 117 9.82 -9.21 2.09
N GLN A 118 8.86 -8.32 2.39
CA GLN A 118 8.98 -7.38 3.51
C GLN A 118 8.89 -8.05 4.88
N PHE A 119 8.44 -9.30 4.95
CA PHE A 119 8.28 -10.04 6.19
C PHE A 119 9.46 -10.98 6.50
N GLU A 120 10.54 -10.96 5.72
CA GLU A 120 11.77 -11.77 5.91
C GLU A 120 11.45 -13.27 6.19
N ASP A 121 12.23 -13.93 7.07
CA ASP A 121 12.10 -15.35 7.47
C ASP A 121 10.84 -15.64 8.33
N ALA A 122 9.74 -14.94 8.05
CA ALA A 122 8.46 -15.08 8.73
C ALA A 122 7.87 -16.48 8.58
N GLN A 123 7.59 -17.12 9.73
CA GLN A 123 6.89 -18.40 9.78
C GLN A 123 5.36 -18.24 9.75
N GLY A 124 4.65 -19.34 9.48
CA GLY A 124 3.19 -19.39 9.55
C GLY A 124 2.53 -18.94 8.25
N ALA A 125 1.50 -18.09 8.32
CA ALA A 125 0.71 -17.70 7.15
C ALA A 125 1.56 -17.04 6.05
N VAL A 126 2.54 -16.21 6.42
CA VAL A 126 3.46 -15.57 5.46
C VAL A 126 4.30 -16.60 4.71
N GLN A 127 4.83 -17.61 5.40
CA GLN A 127 5.57 -18.70 4.78
C GLN A 127 4.72 -19.44 3.75
N ILE A 128 3.48 -19.77 4.11
CA ILE A 128 2.55 -20.46 3.20
C ILE A 128 2.27 -19.61 1.96
N VAL A 129 2.06 -18.30 2.13
CA VAL A 129 1.87 -17.37 0.98
C VAL A 129 3.12 -17.32 0.11
N SER A 130 4.31 -17.26 0.71
CA SER A 130 5.59 -17.26 -0.01
C SER A 130 5.78 -18.54 -0.82
N GLU A 131 5.51 -19.71 -0.23
CA GLU A 131 5.51 -21.00 -0.90
C GLU A 131 4.50 -21.04 -2.06
N GLY A 132 3.30 -20.51 -1.85
CA GLY A 132 2.28 -20.37 -2.89
C GLY A 132 2.75 -19.52 -4.07
N PHE A 133 3.45 -18.41 -3.84
CA PHE A 133 4.04 -17.60 -4.91
C PHE A 133 5.20 -18.32 -5.63
N MET A 134 5.98 -19.14 -4.93
CA MET A 134 7.00 -19.99 -5.57
C MET A 134 6.37 -21.08 -6.46
N GLU A 135 5.25 -21.66 -6.04
CA GLU A 135 4.52 -22.63 -6.86
C GLU A 135 3.85 -21.95 -8.07
N LEU A 136 3.26 -20.77 -7.87
CA LEU A 136 2.70 -19.94 -8.94
C LEU A 136 3.77 -19.58 -9.98
N SER A 137 4.97 -19.20 -9.55
CA SER A 137 6.10 -18.93 -10.44
C SER A 137 6.49 -20.16 -11.25
N ARG A 138 6.55 -21.34 -10.63
CA ARG A 138 6.86 -22.60 -11.32
C ARG A 138 5.79 -22.96 -12.35
N ALA A 139 4.52 -22.82 -11.99
CA ALA A 139 3.40 -23.07 -12.90
C ALA A 139 3.49 -22.14 -14.12
N MET A 140 3.64 -20.83 -13.91
CA MET A 140 3.71 -19.87 -15.01
C MET A 140 4.90 -20.10 -15.94
N VAL A 141 6.11 -20.34 -15.40
CA VAL A 141 7.30 -20.67 -16.21
C VAL A 141 7.13 -22.00 -16.95
N GLY A 142 6.49 -22.99 -16.32
CA GLY A 142 6.20 -24.30 -16.93
C GLY A 142 5.28 -24.18 -18.16
N CYS A 143 4.27 -23.30 -18.10
CA CYS A 143 3.35 -23.07 -19.20
C CYS A 143 4.04 -22.46 -20.43
N GLU A 144 5.07 -21.61 -20.25
CA GLU A 144 5.87 -21.08 -21.36
C GLU A 144 6.72 -22.16 -22.05
N GLN A 145 7.27 -23.12 -21.29
CA GLN A 145 8.19 -24.13 -21.81
C GLN A 145 7.51 -25.29 -22.54
N ALA A 146 6.27 -25.63 -22.17
CA ALA A 146 5.63 -26.87 -22.62
C ALA A 146 5.20 -26.86 -24.10
N ASN A 147 4.83 -25.69 -24.67
CA ASN A 147 4.41 -25.59 -26.08
C ASN A 147 4.49 -24.16 -26.68
N GLY A 148 5.04 -23.18 -25.95
CA GLY A 148 5.00 -21.76 -26.34
C GLY A 148 3.58 -21.18 -26.45
N LYS A 149 2.57 -21.92 -26.00
CA LYS A 149 1.16 -21.54 -25.98
C LYS A 149 0.56 -22.00 -24.66
N VAL A 150 0.20 -21.04 -23.82
CA VAL A 150 -0.60 -21.24 -22.62
C VAL A 150 -2.01 -21.63 -23.05
N ASP A 151 -2.58 -22.69 -22.48
CA ASP A 151 -3.96 -23.10 -22.72
C ASP A 151 -4.87 -22.89 -21.49
N VAL A 152 -6.11 -23.37 -21.56
CA VAL A 152 -7.08 -23.18 -20.47
C VAL A 152 -6.76 -24.07 -19.25
N MET A 153 -6.16 -25.24 -19.47
CA MET A 153 -5.79 -26.15 -18.38
C MET A 153 -4.62 -25.58 -17.57
N ASP A 154 -3.68 -24.94 -18.26
CA ASP A 154 -2.61 -24.16 -17.63
C ASP A 154 -3.18 -23.05 -16.71
N VAL A 155 -4.16 -22.30 -17.22
CA VAL A 155 -4.84 -21.24 -16.46
C VAL A 155 -5.61 -21.81 -15.26
N GLU A 156 -6.29 -22.94 -15.43
CA GLU A 156 -6.99 -23.63 -14.33
C GLU A 156 -6.03 -24.06 -13.22
N GLY A 157 -4.84 -24.55 -13.58
CA GLY A 157 -3.76 -24.86 -12.64
C GLY A 157 -3.33 -23.63 -11.83
N ILE A 158 -3.13 -22.49 -12.51
CA ILE A 158 -2.79 -21.22 -11.86
C ILE A 158 -3.90 -20.75 -10.90
N VAL A 159 -5.16 -20.81 -11.32
CA VAL A 159 -6.32 -20.45 -10.49
C VAL A 159 -6.41 -21.34 -9.25
N THR A 160 -6.12 -22.62 -9.39
CA THR A 160 -6.11 -23.56 -8.28
C THR A 160 -5.06 -23.18 -7.23
N ILE A 161 -3.87 -22.73 -7.65
CA ILE A 161 -2.83 -22.24 -6.74
C ILE A 161 -3.32 -21.00 -5.99
N TYR A 162 -3.90 -20.02 -6.69
CA TYR A 162 -4.47 -18.83 -6.05
C TYR A 162 -5.49 -19.19 -4.96
N GLN A 163 -6.45 -20.06 -5.28
CA GLN A 163 -7.54 -20.42 -4.37
C GLN A 163 -7.06 -21.24 -3.17
N ARG A 164 -6.16 -22.21 -3.38
CA ARG A 164 -5.78 -23.17 -2.33
C ARG A 164 -4.65 -22.68 -1.45
N GLN A 165 -3.67 -22.00 -2.04
CA GLN A 165 -2.40 -21.72 -1.37
C GLN A 165 -2.20 -20.24 -1.04
N ILE A 166 -2.85 -19.32 -1.77
CA ILE A 166 -2.58 -17.89 -1.62
C ILE A 166 -3.72 -17.14 -0.92
N ASP A 167 -4.97 -17.25 -1.39
CA ASP A 167 -6.06 -16.35 -0.95
C ASP A 167 -6.35 -16.41 0.56
N LYS A 168 -6.52 -17.63 1.09
CA LYS A 168 -6.82 -17.81 2.53
C LYS A 168 -5.63 -17.40 3.41
N PRO A 169 -4.40 -17.90 3.20
CA PRO A 169 -3.25 -17.46 3.97
C PRO A 169 -2.99 -15.94 3.87
N LEU A 170 -3.14 -15.34 2.68
CA LEU A 170 -3.02 -13.89 2.49
C LEU A 170 -4.07 -13.12 3.31
N SER A 171 -5.30 -13.63 3.37
CA SER A 171 -6.35 -13.05 4.20
C SER A 171 -6.00 -13.07 5.69
N ASP A 172 -5.33 -14.11 6.15
CA ASP A 172 -4.92 -14.22 7.55
C ASP A 172 -3.74 -13.27 7.87
N VAL A 173 -2.78 -13.13 6.95
CA VAL A 173 -1.73 -12.09 7.05
C VAL A 173 -2.34 -10.70 7.13
N ILE A 174 -3.29 -10.35 6.24
CA ILE A 174 -4.00 -9.05 6.26
C ILE A 174 -4.67 -8.80 7.61
N LYS A 175 -5.33 -9.82 8.19
CA LYS A 175 -5.97 -9.69 9.50
C LYS A 175 -4.94 -9.45 10.61
N GLU A 176 -3.82 -10.15 10.60
CA GLU A 176 -2.79 -9.99 11.62
C GLU A 176 -2.07 -8.64 11.54
N VAL A 177 -1.72 -8.21 10.33
CA VAL A 177 -1.18 -6.86 10.07
C VAL A 177 -2.19 -5.79 10.53
N GLY A 178 -3.47 -5.95 10.19
CA GLY A 178 -4.54 -5.05 10.61
C GLY A 178 -4.74 -5.00 12.14
N LYS A 179 -4.70 -6.15 12.82
CA LYS A 179 -4.75 -6.22 14.29
C LYS A 179 -3.56 -5.49 14.93
N THR A 180 -2.38 -5.57 14.33
CA THR A 180 -1.16 -4.96 14.84
C THR A 180 -1.25 -3.43 14.84
N LEU A 181 -1.83 -2.83 13.79
CA LEU A 181 -2.15 -1.39 13.76
C LEU A 181 -3.15 -0.96 14.86
N GLY A 182 -4.06 -1.84 15.25
CA GLY A 182 -5.04 -1.57 16.31
C GLY A 182 -4.49 -1.64 17.74
N ARG A 183 -3.35 -2.33 17.96
CA ARG A 183 -2.78 -2.51 19.31
C ARG A 183 -1.91 -1.32 19.70
N LYS A 184 -2.39 -0.49 20.63
CA LYS A 184 -1.61 0.66 21.16
C LYS A 184 -0.30 0.23 21.85
N GLU A 185 -0.30 -0.91 22.53
CA GLU A 185 0.86 -1.43 23.29
C GLU A 185 2.05 -1.88 22.40
N GLY A 186 1.80 -2.17 21.12
CA GLY A 186 2.82 -2.60 20.17
C GLY A 186 3.63 -1.45 19.56
N TRP A 187 3.26 -0.21 19.87
CA TRP A 187 3.91 0.99 19.36
C TRP A 187 4.62 1.69 20.51
N SER A 188 5.89 2.03 20.32
CA SER A 188 6.59 2.85 21.31
C SER A 188 5.93 4.22 21.38
N ASP A 189 5.13 4.44 22.43
CA ASP A 189 4.53 5.74 22.68
C ASP A 189 5.63 6.77 22.96
N PRO A 190 5.61 7.94 22.31
CA PRO A 190 6.54 9.01 22.62
C PRO A 190 6.20 9.58 24.01
N LYS A 191 7.06 9.34 25.00
CA LYS A 191 7.15 10.20 26.20
C LYS A 191 7.70 11.57 25.82
#